data_AF-A0A4Q7DGD1-F1
#
_entry.id   AF-A0A4Q7DGD1-F1
#
_cell.length_a   1.000
_cell.length_b   1.000
_cell.length_c   1.000
_cell.angle_alpha   90.00
_cell.angle_beta   90.00
_cell.angle_gamma   90.00
#
_symmetry.space_group_name_H-M   'P 1'
#
loop_
_entity.id
_entity.type
_entity.pdbx_description
1 polymer ?
#
loop_
_entity_poly.entity_id
_entity_poly.type
_entity_poly.pdbx_seq_one_letter_code
_entity_poly.pdbx_strand_id
1 'polypeptide(L)' 'MTNNFTGDHFVYWINKMGISYEEAADLLNVSLSTIEGYAYGVYKIPEDKAQTCRLLLRFKMKRERAE' A
#
# COMPACT_ATOMS: atom_id res chain seq x y z
N MET A 1 -2.16 9.11 -18.07
CA MET A 1 -1.49 9.72 -16.91
C MET A 1 -0.46 8.72 -16.42
N THR A 2 0.83 9.07 -16.41
CA THR A 2 1.89 8.16 -15.95
C THR A 2 1.90 8.18 -14.42
N ASN A 3 1.37 7.14 -13.78
CA ASN A 3 1.39 7.03 -12.33
C ASN A 3 2.82 6.69 -11.87
N ASN A 4 3.50 7.67 -11.25
CA ASN A 4 4.85 7.51 -10.70
C ASN A 4 4.81 7.20 -9.20
N PHE A 5 4.15 6.11 -8.81
CA PHE A 5 4.26 5.62 -7.43
C PHE A 5 5.56 4.87 -7.25
N THR A 6 6.36 5.32 -6.28
CA THR A 6 7.64 4.69 -5.90
C THR A 6 7.44 3.73 -4.74
N GLY A 7 8.44 2.89 -4.48
CA GLY A 7 8.45 2.02 -3.30
C GLY A 7 8.31 2.80 -1.99
N ASP A 8 8.87 4.01 -1.89
CA ASP A 8 8.72 4.86 -0.71
C ASP A 8 7.26 5.20 -0.38
N HIS A 9 6.45 5.46 -1.42
CA HIS A 9 5.02 5.73 -1.23
C HIS A 9 4.32 4.50 -0.65
N PHE A 10 4.68 3.32 -1.15
CA PHE A 10 4.10 2.07 -0.71
C PHE A 10 4.47 1.76 0.74
N VAL A 11 5.75 1.82 1.08
CA VAL A 11 6.24 1.60 2.44
C VAL A 11 5.58 2.59 3.41
N TYR A 12 5.45 3.85 3.01
CA TYR A 12 4.72 4.85 3.79
C TYR A 12 3.26 4.45 4.05
N TRP A 13 2.53 3.99 3.04
CA TRP A 13 1.13 3.56 3.21
C TRP A 13 1.02 2.36 4.15
N ILE A 14 1.85 1.34 3.98
CA ILE A 14 1.86 0.15 4.83
C ILE A 14 2.14 0.53 6.30
N ASN A 15 3.19 1.32 6.53
CA ASN A 15 3.56 1.79 7.87
C ASN A 15 2.45 2.61 8.53
N LYS A 16 1.76 3.48 7.76
CA LYS A 16 0.61 4.24 8.28
C LYS A 16 -0.61 3.38 8.57
N MET A 17 -0.86 2.37 7.74
CA MET A 17 -1.91 1.39 8.00
C MET A 17 -1.57 0.51 9.20
N GLY A 18 -0.29 0.40 9.57
CA GLY A 18 0.16 -0.38 10.72
C GLY A 18 -0.02 -1.88 10.50
N ILE A 19 0.15 -2.32 9.26
CA ILE A 19 -0.02 -3.72 8.84
C ILE A 19 1.33 -4.29 8.38
N SER A 20 1.50 -5.61 8.48
CA SER A 20 2.67 -6.33 7.97
C SER A 20 2.64 -6.44 6.44
N TYR A 21 3.76 -6.88 5.85
CA TYR A 21 3.81 -7.17 4.40
C TYR A 21 2.96 -8.39 4.02
N GLU A 22 2.77 -9.34 4.93
CA GLU A 22 1.90 -10.50 4.72
C GLU A 22 0.43 -10.05 4.69
N GLU A 23 0.01 -9.23 5.65
CA GLU A 23 -1.34 -8.65 5.66
C GLU A 23 -1.59 -7.78 4.43
N ALA A 24 -0.57 -7.04 3.98
CA ALA A 24 -0.65 -6.27 2.74
C ALA A 24 -0.77 -7.16 1.50
N ALA A 25 -0.10 -8.31 1.48
CA ALA A 25 -0.18 -9.30 0.40
C ALA A 25 -1.60 -9.87 0.29
N ASP A 26 -2.17 -10.29 1.41
CA ASP A 26 -3.54 -10.79 1.50
C ASP A 26 -4.55 -9.72 1.07
N LEU A 27 -4.41 -8.50 1.59
CA LEU A 27 -5.33 -7.40 1.31
C LEU A 27 -5.29 -6.95 -0.15
N LEU A 28 -4.11 -6.95 -0.77
CA LEU A 28 -3.94 -6.59 -2.18
C LEU A 28 -4.11 -7.78 -3.12
N ASN A 29 -4.32 -8.99 -2.59
CA ASN A 29 -4.43 -10.25 -3.33
C ASN A 29 -3.25 -10.45 -4.30
N VAL A 30 -2.04 -10.36 -3.77
CA VAL A 30 -0.78 -10.60 -4.48
C VAL A 30 0.17 -11.41 -3.59
N SER A 31 1.26 -11.94 -4.14
CA SER A 31 2.24 -12.68 -3.33
C SER A 31 3.08 -11.75 -2.45
N LEU A 32 3.60 -12.27 -1.33
CA LEU A 32 4.54 -11.54 -0.47
C LEU A 32 5.75 -11.01 -1.24
N SER A 33 6.32 -11.82 -2.13
CA SER A 33 7.44 -11.41 -2.99
C SER A 33 7.09 -10.22 -3.90
N THR A 34 5.82 -10.10 -4.32
CA THR A 34 5.35 -8.95 -5.09
C THR A 34 5.31 -7.69 -4.22
N ILE A 35 4.84 -7.80 -2.98
CA ILE A 35 4.81 -6.72 -1.99
C ILE A 35 6.23 -6.24 -1.67
N GLU A 36 7.16 -7.15 -1.43
CA GLU A 36 8.57 -6.84 -1.23
C GLU A 36 9.16 -6.13 -2.45
N GLY A 37 8.86 -6.62 -3.66
CA GLY A 37 9.28 -5.97 -4.89
C GLY A 37 8.72 -4.55 -5.07
N TYR A 38 7.49 -4.28 -4.61
CA TYR A 38 6.96 -2.91 -4.53
C TYR A 38 7.73 -2.07 -3.52
N ALA A 39 7.95 -2.59 -2.31
CA ALA A 39 8.64 -1.87 -1.23
C ALA A 39 10.08 -1.50 -1.60
N TYR A 40 10.83 -2.42 -2.22
CA TYR A 40 12.20 -2.18 -2.68
C TYR A 40 12.29 -1.44 -4.02
N GLY A 41 11.15 -1.08 -4.64
CA GLY A 41 11.11 -0.38 -5.92
C GLY A 41 11.58 -1.22 -7.13
N VAL A 42 11.65 -2.54 -6.97
CA VAL A 42 11.97 -3.49 -8.05
C VAL A 42 10.81 -3.61 -9.03
N TYR A 43 9.57 -3.57 -8.52
CA TYR A 43 8.36 -3.63 -9.32
C TYR A 43 7.62 -2.30 -9.32
N LYS A 44 7.07 -1.94 -10.47
CA LYS A 44 6.11 -0.84 -10.55
C LYS A 44 4.83 -1.22 -9.84
N ILE A 45 4.31 -0.30 -9.05
CA ILE A 45 3.05 -0.48 -8.34
C ILE A 45 1.92 -0.19 -9.32
N PRO A 46 1.03 -1.17 -9.59
CA PRO A 46 -0.14 -0.96 -10.43
C PRO A 46 -1.06 0.11 -9.82
N GLU A 47 -1.74 0.86 -10.68
CA GLU A 47 -2.60 1.97 -10.25
C GLU A 47 -3.74 1.52 -9.34
N ASP A 48 -4.36 0.37 -9.62
CA ASP A 48 -5.42 -0.23 -8.80
C ASP A 48 -4.95 -0.56 -7.39
N LYS A 49 -3.73 -1.08 -7.24
CA LYS A 49 -3.14 -1.39 -5.92
C LYS A 49 -2.83 -0.11 -5.15
N ALA A 50 -2.27 0.90 -5.81
CA ALA A 50 -2.01 2.18 -5.19
C ALA A 50 -3.30 2.91 -4.76
N GLN A 51 -4.35 2.87 -5.59
CA GLN A 51 -5.66 3.41 -5.23
C GLN A 51 -6.26 2.67 -4.03
N THR A 52 -6.14 1.35 -3.98
CA THR A 52 -6.58 0.53 -2.84
C THR A 52 -5.89 0.95 -1.55
N CYS A 53 -4.55 1.05 -1.53
CA CYS A 53 -3.80 1.53 -0.36
C CYS A 53 -4.25 2.93 0.08
N ARG A 54 -4.47 3.85 -0.87
CA ARG A 54 -4.94 5.22 -0.57
C ARG A 54 -6.33 5.26 0.05
N LEU A 55 -7.27 4.45 -0.47
CA LEU A 55 -8.62 4.38 0.07
C LEU A 55 -8.61 3.84 1.51
N LEU A 56 -7.87 2.76 1.75
CA LEU A 56 -7.74 2.16 3.09
C LEU A 56 -7.11 3.13 4.08
N LEU A 57 -6.05 3.83 3.68
CA LEU A 57 -5.44 4.87 4.50
C LEU A 57 -6.45 5.97 4.84
N ARG A 58 -7.26 6.42 3.87
CA ARG A 58 -8.30 7.42 4.11
C ARG A 58 -9.37 6.94 5.10
N PHE A 59 -9.77 5.67 5.03
CA PHE A 59 -10.74 5.10 5.97
C PHE A 59 -10.16 5.02 7.39
N LYS A 60 -8.91 4.57 7.54
CA LYS A 60 -8.22 4.54 8.84
C LYS A 60 -8.13 5.94 9.47
N MET A 61 -7.65 6.92 8.70
CA MET A 61 -7.52 8.30 9.17
C MET A 61 -8.87 8.95 9.52
N LYS A 62 -9.97 8.56 8.86
CA LYS A 62 -11.32 9.02 9.22
C LYS A 62 -11.78 8.42 10.54
N ARG A 63 -11.50 7.15 10.79
CA ARG A 63 -11.85 6.47 12.04
C ARG A 63 -11.11 7.08 13.22
N GLU A 64 -9.81 7.31 13.10
CA GLU A 64 -8.98 7.93 14.16
C GLU A 64 -9.38 9.38 14.51
N ARG A 65 -10.11 10.08 13.65
CA ARG A 65 -10.63 11.44 13.94
C ARG A 65 -11.99 11.45 14.62
N ALA A 66 -12.70 10.32 14.58
CA ALA A 66 -14.03 10.18 15.18
C ALA A 66 -13.93 9.65 16.63
N GLU A 67 -12.76 9.18 17.04
CA GLU A 67 -12.38 8.76 18.39
C GLU A 67 -11.68 9.91 19.14
#